data_AF-A0A094KVK4-F1
#
_entry.id   AF-A0A094KVK4-F1
#
_cell.length_a   1.000
_cell.length_b   1.000
_cell.length_c   1.000
_cell.angle_alpha   90.00
_cell.angle_beta   90.00
_cell.angle_gamma   90.00
#
_symmetry.space_group_name_H-M   'P 1'
#
loop_
_entity.id
_entity.type
_entity.pdbx_description
1 polymer ?
#
loop_
_entity_poly.entity_id
_entity_poly.type
_entity_poly.pdbx_seq_one_letter_code
_entity_poly.pdbx_strand_id
1 'polypeptide(L)'
;MSNYDQVLIVFPLYVDGMPGQVKHFYELLSSLKEKLKDKPITFIIHSGFSDGIQSRVLEQHCNRFSKIMNLNNHGVIIIPGSEGFRLMPPVMTKKKRIAVSKLGAQYKVNEQYNKKTLKFLYGKEKSSKFGSVILSIMSMLGLTNTYWNSQLKKNKALDNCFDAPYKDNPTTITTEAYISNK
;
A
#
# COMPACT_ATOMS: atom_id res chain seq x y z
N MET A 1 16.04 14.25 5.39
CA MET A 1 16.52 12.89 5.73
C MET A 1 17.89 12.89 6.41
N SER A 2 18.88 13.66 5.96
CA SER A 2 20.27 13.61 6.48
C SER A 2 20.39 13.89 7.99
N ASN A 3 19.60 14.84 8.51
CA ASN A 3 19.68 15.31 9.90
C ASN A 3 18.92 14.43 10.91
N TYR A 4 18.31 13.32 10.48
CA TYR A 4 17.59 12.40 11.36
C TYR A 4 18.43 11.14 11.58
N ASP A 5 18.35 10.55 12.77
CA ASP A 5 19.10 9.33 13.12
C ASP A 5 18.59 8.09 12.37
N GLN A 6 17.27 8.01 12.17
CA GLN A 6 16.60 6.93 11.45
C GLN A 6 15.40 7.47 10.68
N VAL A 7 15.10 6.81 9.56
CA VAL A 7 14.00 7.19 8.65
C VAL A 7 12.96 6.07 8.60
N LEU A 8 11.70 6.44 8.76
CA LEU A 8 10.55 5.57 8.55
C LEU A 8 9.72 6.12 7.38
N ILE A 9 9.58 5.33 6.32
CA ILE A 9 8.74 5.69 5.17
C ILE A 9 7.50 4.81 5.18
N VAL A 10 6.32 5.42 5.30
CA VAL A 10 5.02 4.73 5.33
C VAL A 10 4.19 5.17 4.14
N PHE A 11 3.70 4.21 3.34
CA PHE A 11 2.90 4.53 2.16
C PHE A 11 1.97 3.37 1.76
N PRO A 12 0.85 3.68 1.07
CA PRO A 12 -0.05 2.66 0.58
C PRO A 12 0.52 1.94 -0.65
N LEU A 13 0.07 0.72 -0.88
CA LEU A 13 0.17 0.02 -2.16
C LEU A 13 -0.93 0.52 -3.09
N TYR A 14 -0.54 1.04 -4.27
CA TYR A 14 -1.45 1.39 -5.36
C TYR A 14 -1.29 0.36 -6.47
N VAL A 15 -2.25 -0.57 -6.55
CA VAL A 15 -2.21 -1.75 -7.42
C VAL A 15 -0.95 -2.58 -7.13
N ASP A 16 0.06 -2.55 -7.99
CA ASP A 16 1.34 -3.28 -7.85
C ASP A 16 2.53 -2.32 -7.61
N GLY A 17 2.26 -1.05 -7.29
CA GLY A 17 3.27 -0.01 -7.18
C GLY A 17 3.09 0.93 -5.99
N MET A 18 4.05 1.85 -5.83
CA MET A 18 3.91 2.99 -4.90
C MET A 18 3.17 4.16 -5.57
N PRO A 19 2.59 5.09 -4.79
CA PRO A 19 2.04 6.32 -5.33
C PRO A 19 3.08 7.12 -6.10
N GLY A 20 2.65 7.82 -7.16
CA GLY A 20 3.55 8.60 -8.03
C GLY A 20 4.38 9.63 -7.25
N GLN A 21 3.81 10.24 -6.21
CA GLN A 21 4.52 11.19 -5.35
C GLN A 21 5.64 10.51 -4.54
N VAL A 22 5.44 9.27 -4.08
CA VAL A 22 6.45 8.50 -3.35
C VAL A 22 7.59 8.10 -4.30
N LYS A 23 7.26 7.68 -5.52
CA LYS A 23 8.26 7.40 -6.56
C LYS A 23 9.10 8.63 -6.87
N HIS A 24 8.45 9.79 -7.08
CA HIS A 24 9.14 11.04 -7.34
C HIS A 24 10.06 11.44 -6.17
N PHE A 25 9.59 11.25 -4.92
CA PHE A 25 10.43 11.44 -3.74
C PHE A 25 11.69 10.56 -3.76
N TYR A 26 11.58 9.28 -4.14
CA TYR A 26 12.74 8.38 -4.23
C TYR A 26 13.74 8.82 -5.31
N GLU A 27 13.25 9.36 -6.43
CA GLU A 27 14.12 9.94 -7.46
C GLU A 27 14.90 11.14 -6.94
N LEU A 28 14.25 12.03 -6.18
CA LEU A 28 14.94 13.15 -5.55
C LEU A 28 15.98 12.69 -4.52
N LEU A 29 15.66 11.64 -3.75
CA LEU A 29 16.61 11.05 -2.80
C LEU A 29 17.87 10.52 -3.48
N SER A 30 17.78 10.06 -4.72
CA SER A 30 18.95 9.54 -5.45
C SER A 30 20.09 10.56 -5.58
N SER A 31 19.76 11.85 -5.70
CA SER A 31 20.74 12.95 -5.70
C SER A 31 21.48 13.13 -4.37
N LEU A 32 20.96 12.56 -3.29
CA LEU A 32 21.49 12.65 -1.93
C LEU A 32 22.20 11.37 -1.48
N LYS A 33 22.45 10.41 -2.38
CA LYS A 33 23.03 9.09 -2.07
C LYS A 33 24.21 9.16 -1.10
N GLU A 34 25.22 9.97 -1.39
CA GLU A 34 26.42 10.06 -0.54
C GLU A 34 26.11 10.63 0.86
N LYS A 35 25.16 11.57 0.97
CA LYS A 35 24.74 12.14 2.25
C LYS A 35 23.87 11.19 3.08
N LEU A 36 23.31 10.15 2.46
CA LEU A 36 22.42 9.18 3.09
C LEU A 36 23.09 7.82 3.31
N LYS A 37 24.36 7.67 2.94
CA LYS A 37 25.11 6.44 3.12
C LYS A 37 25.00 5.93 4.57
N ASP A 38 24.75 4.63 4.70
CA ASP A 38 24.56 3.88 5.94
C ASP A 38 23.41 4.38 6.84
N LYS A 39 22.56 5.31 6.36
CA LYS A 39 21.42 5.83 7.12
C LYS A 39 20.42 4.70 7.39
N PRO A 40 20.04 4.46 8.66
CA PRO A 40 18.97 3.55 9.03
C PRO A 40 17.64 3.89 8.36
N ILE A 41 17.04 2.92 7.70
CA ILE A 41 15.73 3.09 7.04
C ILE A 41 14.82 1.88 7.24
N THR A 42 13.56 2.15 7.51
CA THR A 42 12.47 1.16 7.55
C THR A 42 11.35 1.59 6.62
N PHE A 43 10.76 0.64 5.90
CA PHE A 43 9.58 0.87 5.07
C PHE A 43 8.36 0.19 5.68
N ILE A 44 7.20 0.86 5.64
CA ILE A 44 5.90 0.26 5.93
C ILE A 44 5.02 0.42 4.70
N ILE A 45 4.66 -0.71 4.10
CA ILE A 45 3.74 -0.79 2.97
C ILE A 45 2.42 -1.32 3.52
N HIS A 46 1.34 -0.55 3.37
CA HIS A 46 0.01 -1.01 3.74
C HIS A 46 -0.90 -1.08 2.51
N SER A 47 -1.83 -2.03 2.46
CA SER A 47 -2.68 -2.20 1.29
C SER A 47 -4.15 -2.43 1.67
N GLY A 48 -5.06 -2.22 0.72
CA GLY A 48 -6.46 -2.62 0.86
C GLY A 48 -6.68 -4.11 0.65
N PHE A 49 -5.80 -4.78 -0.10
CA PHE A 49 -5.88 -6.22 -0.37
C PHE A 49 -5.65 -7.04 0.89
N SER A 50 -6.39 -8.12 1.09
CA SER A 50 -6.24 -8.99 2.26
C SER A 50 -4.92 -9.77 2.30
N ASP A 51 -4.26 -9.91 1.16
CA ASP A 51 -3.15 -10.83 0.94
C ASP A 51 -1.83 -10.07 0.75
N GLY A 52 -0.75 -10.62 1.30
CA GLY A 52 0.59 -10.03 1.25
C GLY A 52 1.22 -10.01 -0.14
N ILE A 53 0.86 -10.97 -1.01
CA ILE A 53 1.50 -11.15 -2.32
C ILE A 53 1.49 -9.88 -3.19
N GLN A 54 0.42 -9.07 -3.11
CA GLN A 54 0.28 -7.84 -3.89
C GLN A 54 1.39 -6.82 -3.56
N SER A 55 2.00 -6.91 -2.37
CA SER A 55 3.09 -6.02 -1.95
C SER A 55 4.48 -6.56 -2.27
N ARG A 56 4.61 -7.78 -2.81
CA ARG A 56 5.90 -8.47 -2.96
C ARG A 56 6.85 -7.78 -3.92
N VAL A 57 6.33 -7.26 -5.02
CA VAL A 57 7.11 -6.48 -6.00
C VAL A 57 7.68 -5.22 -5.34
N LEU A 58 6.86 -4.54 -4.55
CA LEU A 58 7.24 -3.30 -3.89
C LEU A 58 8.23 -3.53 -2.73
N GLU A 59 8.09 -4.65 -2.03
CA GLU A 59 9.08 -5.11 -1.06
C GLU A 59 10.46 -5.32 -1.70
N GLN A 60 10.51 -6.02 -2.84
CA GLN A 60 11.75 -6.20 -3.59
C GLN A 60 12.31 -4.87 -4.09
N HIS A 61 11.44 -3.97 -4.55
CA HIS A 61 11.83 -2.63 -4.96
C HIS A 61 12.48 -1.84 -3.82
N CYS A 62 11.86 -1.78 -2.64
CA CYS A 62 12.42 -1.08 -1.47
C CYS A 62 13.77 -1.67 -1.02
N ASN A 63 13.90 -2.99 -1.04
CA ASN A 63 15.16 -3.66 -0.75
C ASN A 63 16.23 -3.31 -1.79
N ARG A 64 15.89 -3.31 -3.08
CA ARG A 64 16.81 -2.93 -4.16
C ARG A 64 17.20 -1.46 -4.09
N PHE A 65 16.24 -0.57 -3.86
CA PHE A 65 16.47 0.86 -3.68
C PHE A 65 17.47 1.12 -2.55
N SER A 66 17.28 0.48 -1.40
CA SER A 66 18.19 0.61 -0.26
C SER A 66 19.61 0.20 -0.60
N LYS A 67 19.80 -0.90 -1.35
CA LYS A 67 21.11 -1.33 -1.82
C LYS A 67 21.74 -0.31 -2.78
N ILE A 68 20.99 0.20 -3.74
CA ILE A 68 21.48 1.21 -4.70
C ILE A 68 21.91 2.49 -3.98
N MET A 69 21.19 2.87 -2.93
CA MET A 69 21.41 4.06 -2.14
C MET A 69 22.41 3.89 -1.00
N ASN A 70 23.00 2.70 -0.83
CA ASN A 70 23.86 2.35 0.30
C ASN A 70 23.21 2.65 1.68
N LEU A 71 21.92 2.37 1.84
CA LEU A 71 21.20 2.59 3.11
C LEU A 71 21.29 1.35 4.02
N ASN A 72 21.25 1.57 5.34
CA ASN A 72 21.11 0.49 6.32
C ASN A 72 19.63 0.11 6.48
N ASN A 73 19.15 -0.81 5.64
CA ASN A 73 17.75 -1.22 5.62
C ASN A 73 17.41 -2.14 6.80
N HIS A 74 16.60 -1.64 7.73
CA HIS A 74 16.10 -2.35 8.91
C HIS A 74 14.86 -3.21 8.63
N GLY A 75 14.31 -3.13 7.41
CA GLY A 75 13.29 -4.02 6.90
C GLY A 75 12.15 -3.32 6.16
N VAL A 76 11.36 -4.15 5.49
CA VAL A 76 10.10 -3.75 4.85
C VAL A 76 8.96 -4.47 5.56
N ILE A 77 8.10 -3.70 6.21
CA ILE A 77 6.94 -4.20 6.94
C ILE A 77 5.74 -4.11 6.02
N ILE A 78 5.06 -5.23 5.78
CA ILE A 78 3.85 -5.29 4.94
C ILE A 78 2.63 -5.48 5.84
N ILE A 79 1.62 -4.63 5.64
CA ILE A 79 0.35 -4.64 6.38
C ILE A 79 -0.80 -4.71 5.37
N PRO A 80 -1.17 -5.92 4.91
CA PRO A 80 -2.33 -6.10 4.02
C PRO A 80 -3.62 -5.73 4.74
N GLY A 81 -4.73 -5.54 4.05
CA GLY A 81 -6.08 -5.39 4.63
C GLY A 81 -6.18 -4.24 5.63
N SER A 82 -5.50 -3.14 5.36
CA SER A 82 -5.50 -1.92 6.17
C SER A 82 -6.77 -1.08 5.97
N GLU A 83 -7.47 -1.22 4.84
CA GLU A 83 -8.80 -0.60 4.61
C GLU A 83 -9.83 -1.00 5.66
N GLY A 84 -9.69 -2.20 6.25
CA GLY A 84 -10.53 -2.64 7.36
C GLY A 84 -10.47 -1.69 8.56
N PHE A 85 -9.38 -0.94 8.76
CA PHE A 85 -9.29 0.07 9.81
C PHE A 85 -10.27 1.25 9.61
N ARG A 86 -10.73 1.49 8.40
CA ARG A 86 -11.71 2.53 8.10
C ARG A 86 -13.13 1.97 8.01
N LEU A 87 -13.26 0.77 7.44
CA LEU A 87 -14.56 0.22 7.05
C LEU A 87 -15.18 -0.70 8.11
N MET A 88 -14.37 -1.41 8.90
CA MET A 88 -14.88 -2.40 9.84
C MET A 88 -15.04 -1.83 11.26
N PRO A 89 -16.00 -2.34 12.04
CA PRO A 89 -16.12 -2.01 13.45
C PRO A 89 -14.79 -2.20 14.22
N PRO A 90 -14.46 -1.33 15.18
CA PRO A 90 -13.18 -1.38 15.91
C PRO A 90 -12.89 -2.74 16.57
N VAL A 91 -13.93 -3.45 17.03
CA VAL A 91 -13.80 -4.77 17.67
C VAL A 91 -13.17 -5.80 16.72
N MET A 92 -13.53 -5.78 15.43
CA MET A 92 -13.02 -6.70 14.42
C MET A 92 -11.56 -6.42 14.05
N THR A 93 -11.10 -5.18 14.24
CA THR A 93 -9.73 -4.75 13.91
C THR A 93 -8.83 -4.58 15.13
N LYS A 94 -9.36 -4.77 16.35
CA LYS A 94 -8.69 -4.49 17.63
C LYS A 94 -7.29 -5.09 17.72
N LYS A 95 -7.16 -6.40 17.45
CA LYS A 95 -5.87 -7.12 17.54
C LYS A 95 -4.83 -6.53 16.58
N LYS A 96 -5.26 -6.20 15.36
CA LYS A 96 -4.39 -5.63 14.33
C LYS A 96 -3.97 -4.20 14.65
N ARG A 97 -4.89 -3.37 15.16
CA ARG A 97 -4.56 -2.02 15.65
C ARG A 97 -3.53 -2.05 16.78
N ILE A 98 -3.69 -2.96 17.75
CA ILE A 98 -2.72 -3.15 18.83
C ILE A 98 -1.36 -3.55 18.26
N ALA A 99 -1.32 -4.48 17.31
CA ALA A 99 -0.06 -4.88 16.68
C ALA A 99 0.62 -3.75 15.89
N VAL A 100 -0.15 -2.91 15.17
CA VAL A 100 0.38 -1.71 14.49
C VAL A 100 0.90 -0.69 15.51
N SER A 101 0.17 -0.43 16.59
CA SER A 101 0.62 0.47 17.66
C SER A 101 1.93 -0.01 18.31
N LYS A 102 2.12 -1.33 18.45
CA LYS A 102 3.38 -1.92 18.91
C LYS A 102 4.56 -1.64 17.99
N LEU A 103 4.36 -1.43 16.68
CA LEU A 103 5.45 -1.03 15.79
C LEU A 103 5.98 0.35 16.16
N GLY A 104 5.10 1.31 16.46
CA GLY A 104 5.50 2.64 16.94
C GLY A 104 6.30 2.57 18.24
N ALA A 105 5.84 1.75 19.20
CA ALA A 105 6.55 1.54 20.47
C ALA A 105 7.93 0.84 20.30
N GLN A 106 8.11 0.10 19.21
CA GLN A 106 9.36 -0.58 18.84
C GLN A 106 10.25 0.28 17.96
N TYR A 107 9.81 1.46 17.52
CA TYR A 107 10.61 2.35 16.68
C TYR A 107 11.73 2.97 17.52
N LYS A 108 12.88 2.30 17.50
CA LYS A 108 14.10 2.71 18.18
C LYS A 108 15.29 2.56 17.26
N VAL A 109 16.23 3.49 17.40
CA VAL A 109 17.46 3.50 16.60
C VAL A 109 18.22 2.20 16.81
N ASN A 110 18.52 1.50 15.71
CA ASN A 110 19.28 0.25 15.67
C ASN A 110 18.63 -0.98 16.34
N GLU A 111 17.33 -0.95 16.63
CA GLU A 111 16.61 -2.14 17.11
C GLU A 111 15.76 -2.78 15.99
N GLN A 112 15.78 -4.11 15.91
CA GLN A 112 14.92 -4.85 14.99
C GLN A 112 13.50 -5.00 15.54
N TYR A 113 12.51 -4.91 14.66
CA TYR A 113 11.13 -5.18 15.00
C TYR A 113 10.91 -6.63 15.44
N ASN A 114 9.92 -6.81 16.33
CA ASN A 114 9.57 -8.14 16.81
C ASN A 114 9.01 -9.03 15.68
N LYS A 115 9.74 -10.08 15.32
CA LYS A 115 9.38 -11.01 14.23
C LYS A 115 7.98 -11.63 14.36
N LYS A 116 7.51 -11.90 15.59
CA LYS A 116 6.14 -12.43 15.81
C LYS A 116 5.08 -11.39 15.46
N THR A 117 5.32 -10.12 15.81
CA THR A 117 4.44 -8.99 15.46
C THR A 117 4.42 -8.78 13.95
N LEU A 118 5.59 -8.79 13.30
CA LEU A 118 5.69 -8.68 11.84
C LEU A 118 4.94 -9.82 11.13
N LYS A 119 5.16 -11.08 11.54
CA LYS A 119 4.46 -12.24 10.97
C LYS A 119 2.95 -12.16 11.16
N PHE A 120 2.49 -11.68 12.32
CA PHE A 120 1.07 -11.47 12.58
C PHE A 120 0.48 -10.38 11.68
N LEU A 121 1.16 -9.25 11.51
CA LEU A 121 0.71 -8.14 10.66
C LEU A 121 0.70 -8.51 9.17
N TYR A 122 1.68 -9.30 8.74
CA TYR A 122 1.76 -9.84 7.38
C TYR A 122 0.55 -10.72 7.05
N GLY A 123 0.14 -11.58 7.98
CA GLY A 123 -0.97 -12.49 7.78
C GLY A 123 -0.64 -13.58 6.77
N LYS A 124 -1.37 -13.63 5.66
CA LYS A 124 -1.26 -14.69 4.64
C LYS A 124 -0.66 -14.14 3.35
N GLU A 125 0.21 -14.94 2.73
CA GLU A 125 0.76 -14.64 1.40
C GLU A 125 -0.35 -14.55 0.34
N LYS A 126 -1.21 -15.57 0.31
CA LYS A 126 -2.35 -15.70 -0.59
C LYS A 126 -3.57 -16.09 0.22
N SER A 127 -4.75 -15.72 -0.29
CA SER A 127 -6.01 -16.22 0.23
C SER A 127 -6.01 -17.76 0.17
N SER A 128 -6.50 -18.37 1.25
CA SER A 128 -6.67 -19.81 1.31
C SER A 128 -7.78 -20.23 0.37
N LYS A 129 -7.70 -21.44 -0.24
CA LYS A 129 -8.75 -21.99 -1.13
C LYS A 129 -10.16 -21.87 -0.53
N PHE A 130 -10.30 -22.15 0.77
CA PHE A 130 -11.56 -21.99 1.49
C PHE A 130 -12.05 -20.53 1.57
N GLY A 131 -11.12 -19.59 1.73
CA GLY A 131 -11.43 -18.15 1.69
C GLY A 131 -11.90 -17.71 0.32
N SER A 132 -11.32 -18.26 -0.76
CA SER A 132 -11.80 -18.03 -2.13
C SER A 132 -13.21 -18.57 -2.35
N VAL A 133 -13.54 -19.73 -1.77
CA VAL A 133 -14.92 -20.30 -1.80
C VAL A 133 -15.90 -19.38 -1.06
N ILE A 134 -15.58 -18.94 0.16
CA ILE A 134 -16.42 -17.98 0.90
C ILE A 134 -16.61 -16.70 0.08
N LEU A 135 -15.54 -16.15 -0.49
CA LEU A 135 -15.61 -14.95 -1.31
C LEU A 135 -16.50 -15.16 -2.55
N SER A 136 -16.43 -16.33 -3.18
CA SER A 136 -17.29 -16.70 -4.31
C SER A 136 -18.77 -16.74 -3.90
N ILE A 137 -19.08 -17.31 -2.74
CA ILE A 137 -20.46 -17.34 -2.20
C ILE A 137 -20.92 -15.91 -1.88
N MET A 138 -20.10 -15.10 -1.22
CA MET A 138 -20.42 -13.70 -0.93
C MET A 138 -20.63 -12.88 -2.21
N SER A 139 -19.86 -13.16 -3.26
CA SER A 139 -20.01 -12.52 -4.57
C SER A 139 -21.33 -12.91 -5.23
N MET A 140 -21.68 -14.18 -5.19
CA MET A 140 -22.97 -14.69 -5.70
C MET A 140 -24.17 -14.05 -4.97
N LEU A 141 -24.03 -13.82 -3.66
CA LEU A 141 -25.06 -13.15 -2.84
C LEU A 141 -25.04 -11.61 -2.96
N GLY A 142 -24.18 -11.04 -3.81
CA GLY A 142 -24.06 -9.59 -4.01
C GLY A 142 -23.45 -8.82 -2.84
N LEU A 143 -22.87 -9.51 -1.86
CA LEU A 143 -22.35 -8.90 -0.62
C LEU A 143 -21.01 -8.19 -0.82
N THR A 144 -20.25 -8.55 -1.86
CA THR A 144 -18.93 -7.98 -2.19
C THR A 144 -19.00 -6.51 -2.62
N ASN A 145 -20.12 -6.08 -3.19
CA ASN A 145 -20.30 -4.72 -3.71
C ASN A 145 -21.09 -3.80 -2.76
N THR A 146 -21.46 -4.27 -1.57
CA THR A 146 -22.31 -3.52 -0.63
C THR A 146 -21.75 -2.14 -0.27
N TYR A 147 -20.45 -2.06 0.03
CA TYR A 147 -19.78 -0.78 0.31
C TYR A 147 -19.83 0.16 -0.89
N TRP A 148 -19.44 -0.30 -2.08
CA TRP A 148 -19.42 0.50 -3.29
C TRP A 148 -20.83 0.95 -3.71
N ASN A 149 -21.80 0.05 -3.63
CA ASN A 149 -23.21 0.37 -3.88
C ASN A 149 -23.73 1.43 -2.89
N SER A 150 -23.32 1.37 -1.61
CA SER A 150 -23.67 2.41 -0.64
C SER A 150 -23.08 3.77 -1.02
N GLN A 151 -21.82 3.80 -1.47
CA GLN A 151 -21.20 5.05 -1.95
C GLN A 151 -21.87 5.58 -3.22
N LEU A 152 -22.17 4.72 -4.19
CA LEU A 152 -22.87 5.11 -5.43
C LEU A 152 -24.26 5.68 -5.12
N LYS A 153 -25.03 5.02 -4.24
CA LYS A 153 -26.34 5.52 -3.77
C LYS A 153 -26.22 6.89 -3.10
N LYS A 154 -25.25 7.07 -2.20
CA LYS A 154 -25.00 8.37 -1.54
C LYS A 154 -24.69 9.48 -2.53
N ASN A 155 -24.01 9.16 -3.63
CA ASN A 155 -23.63 10.11 -4.67
C ASN A 155 -24.61 10.15 -5.86
N LYS A 156 -25.79 9.51 -5.75
CA LYS A 156 -26.81 9.46 -6.83
C LYS A 156 -26.26 8.95 -8.17
N ALA A 157 -25.26 8.07 -8.13
CA ALA A 157 -24.54 7.56 -9.30
C ALA A 157 -24.77 6.05 -9.52
N LEU A 158 -25.73 5.43 -8.81
CA LEU A 158 -25.98 4.00 -8.94
C LEU A 158 -26.53 3.65 -10.33
N ASP A 159 -27.45 4.45 -10.85
CA ASP A 159 -28.07 4.20 -12.17
C ASP A 159 -27.05 4.40 -13.31
N ASN A 160 -26.03 5.22 -13.08
CA ASN A 160 -24.97 5.57 -14.03
C ASN A 160 -23.70 4.72 -13.83
N CYS A 161 -23.74 3.65 -13.02
CA CYS A 161 -22.53 2.90 -12.65
C CYS A 161 -21.89 2.11 -13.82
N PHE A 162 -22.60 2.00 -14.94
CA PHE A 162 -22.11 1.40 -16.18
C PHE A 162 -21.97 2.41 -17.32
N ASP A 163 -22.08 3.72 -17.05
CA ASP A 163 -21.90 4.76 -18.06
C ASP A 163 -20.49 4.69 -18.65
N ALA A 164 -20.42 4.80 -19.97
CA ALA A 164 -19.16 4.80 -20.72
C ALA A 164 -19.02 6.16 -21.44
N PRO A 165 -18.67 7.24 -20.71
CA PRO A 165 -18.72 8.61 -21.23
C PRO A 165 -17.79 8.88 -22.43
N TYR A 166 -16.82 8.00 -22.68
CA TYR A 166 -15.87 8.09 -23.80
C TYR A 166 -16.24 7.22 -25.00
N LYS A 167 -17.41 6.55 -24.98
CA LYS A 167 -17.83 5.65 -26.06
C LYS A 167 -18.21 6.41 -27.34
N ASP A 168 -18.82 7.59 -27.19
CA ASP A 168 -19.33 8.40 -28.31
C ASP A 168 -18.38 9.54 -28.71
N ASN A 169 -17.37 9.83 -27.91
CA ASN A 169 -16.26 10.71 -28.22
C ASN A 169 -14.94 9.99 -27.85
N PRO A 170 -14.43 9.09 -28.71
CA PRO A 170 -13.09 8.58 -28.52
C PRO A 170 -12.17 9.79 -28.65
N THR A 171 -11.67 10.31 -27.54
CA THR A 171 -10.64 11.34 -27.55
C THR A 171 -9.49 10.75 -28.35
N THR A 172 -9.36 11.18 -29.62
CA THR A 172 -8.13 10.99 -30.38
C THR A 172 -7.10 11.79 -29.61
N ILE A 173 -6.39 11.12 -28.71
CA ILE A 173 -5.18 11.68 -28.12
C ILE A 173 -4.19 11.73 -29.27
N THR A 174 -4.23 12.81 -30.05
CA THR A 174 -3.16 13.11 -30.99
C THR A 174 -1.92 13.34 -30.14
N THR A 175 -0.81 12.73 -30.54
CA THR A 175 0.46 12.71 -29.84
C THR A 175 1.04 14.11 -29.55
N GLU A 176 0.44 15.15 -30.14
CA GLU A 176 0.83 16.57 -30.02
C GLU A 176 0.52 17.16 -28.63
N ALA A 177 -0.53 16.70 -27.94
CA ALA A 177 -0.91 17.26 -26.63
C ALA A 177 0.08 16.93 -25.49
N TYR A 178 0.99 15.96 -25.69
CA TYR A 178 2.00 15.60 -24.69
C TYR A 178 3.32 16.39 -24.85
N ILE A 179 3.52 17.09 -25.96
CA ILE A 179 4.79 17.78 -26.27
C ILE A 179 4.72 19.28 -25.94
N SER A 180 3.54 19.90 -25.85
CA SER A 180 3.42 21.36 -25.63
C SER A 180 3.53 21.82 -24.17
N ASN A 181 3.71 20.91 -23.21
CA ASN A 181 3.91 21.24 -21.78
C ASN A 181 5.31 20.85 -21.27
N LYS A 182 6.35 21.07 -22.09
CA LYS A 182 7.75 21.06 -21.65
C LYS A 182 8.37 22.44 -21.78
#